data_AF-A0A3B6I2I8-F1
#
_entry.id   AF-A0A3B6I2I8-F1
#
_cell.length_a   1.000
_cell.length_b   1.000
_cell.length_c   1.000
_cell.angle_alpha   90.00
_cell.angle_beta   90.00
_cell.angle_gamma   90.00
#
_symmetry.space_group_name_H-M   'P 1'
#
loop_
_entity.id
_entity.type
_entity.pdbx_description
1 polymer ?
#
loop_
_entity_poly.entity_id
_entity_poly.type
_entity_poly.pdbx_seq_one_letter_code
_entity_poly.pdbx_strand_id
1 'polypeptide(L)'
;MYIISIHPSLQYTSFSVYFSPPPSQRFSTSRLLGSPVVMVAMPKTTIFFSTIIFMLLFAQASGSDSGKPKVTKLMVEACKKASINNPYNESLTQEFCLSTLQSDNRSAKAKDLHDLVLVTVDILKSRVAAASGKIKQKLQDAKKGTVAMHVLSYCEVEYEDVVRRLNVCHSLIKDYQGDKSGQQFLHLPDCVDMNYGPIVMCWYELPDMPGAEALIKENDELIMLVILNNALLILYDVRD
;
A
#
# COMPACT_ATOMS: atom_id res chain seq x y z
N MET A 1 -8.14 29.82 -43.49
CA MET A 1 -9.22 29.06 -42.84
C MET A 1 -9.08 27.61 -43.29
N TYR A 2 -8.48 26.78 -42.46
CA TYR A 2 -8.43 25.32 -42.61
C TYR A 2 -8.56 24.74 -41.20
N ILE A 3 -9.56 23.90 -41.00
CA ILE A 3 -9.79 23.11 -39.79
C ILE A 3 -9.10 21.76 -40.03
N ILE A 4 -8.22 21.34 -39.12
CA ILE A 4 -7.78 19.94 -39.02
C ILE A 4 -8.05 19.49 -37.59
N SER A 5 -8.91 18.47 -37.50
CA SER A 5 -9.32 17.76 -36.30
C SER A 5 -8.15 16.90 -35.80
N ILE A 6 -7.80 16.99 -34.51
CA ILE A 6 -6.79 16.13 -33.88
C ILE A 6 -7.51 15.19 -32.91
N HIS A 7 -7.50 13.91 -33.27
CA HIS A 7 -7.88 12.78 -32.42
C HIS A 7 -6.66 12.41 -31.55
N PRO A 8 -6.76 12.28 -30.22
CA PRO A 8 -5.63 11.81 -29.42
C PRO A 8 -5.68 10.28 -29.31
N SER A 9 -4.81 9.60 -30.05
CA SER A 9 -4.37 8.23 -29.75
C SER A 9 -3.14 8.31 -28.85
N LEU A 10 -3.30 8.03 -27.56
CA LEU A 10 -2.18 7.82 -26.62
C LEU A 10 -1.58 6.43 -26.89
N GLN A 11 -0.46 6.39 -27.60
CA GLN A 11 0.41 5.22 -27.66
C GLN A 11 1.31 5.24 -26.42
N TYR A 12 1.14 4.26 -25.53
CA TYR A 12 2.11 3.93 -24.49
C TYR A 12 3.34 3.28 -25.15
N THR A 13 4.47 3.98 -25.15
CA THR A 13 5.77 3.36 -25.46
C THR A 13 6.41 2.92 -24.15
N SER A 14 6.60 1.60 -23.98
CA SER A 14 7.41 1.02 -22.91
C SER A 14 8.86 1.48 -23.03
N PHE A 15 9.36 2.19 -22.01
CA PHE A 15 10.79 2.43 -21.85
C PHE A 15 11.37 1.37 -20.90
N SER A 16 12.02 0.36 -21.46
CA SER A 16 13.01 -0.43 -20.72
C SER A 16 14.30 0.39 -20.67
N VAL A 17 14.73 0.77 -19.47
CA VAL A 17 16.02 1.41 -19.27
C VAL A 17 16.92 0.48 -18.46
N TYR A 18 17.85 -0.18 -19.16
CA TYR A 18 19.02 -0.81 -18.56
C TYR A 18 20.04 0.28 -18.22
N PHE A 19 20.50 0.36 -16.97
CA PHE A 19 21.67 1.16 -16.60
C PHE A 19 22.75 0.28 -15.96
N SER A 20 23.92 0.28 -16.60
CA SER A 20 25.20 -0.16 -16.01
C SER A 20 25.73 0.89 -15.02
N PRO A 21 26.52 0.50 -14.00
CA PRO A 21 26.93 1.41 -12.93
C PRO A 21 28.16 2.25 -13.31
N PRO A 22 28.24 3.55 -12.95
CA PRO A 22 29.47 4.33 -13.02
C PRO A 22 30.20 4.43 -11.66
N PRO A 23 31.48 4.87 -11.68
CA PRO A 23 32.52 4.40 -10.77
C PRO A 23 32.66 5.20 -9.46
N SER A 24 33.31 4.54 -8.50
CA SER A 24 33.65 5.06 -7.18
C SER A 24 34.45 6.37 -7.22
N GLN A 25 34.02 7.35 -6.42
CA GLN A 25 34.83 8.54 -6.11
C GLN A 25 35.03 8.67 -4.59
N ARG A 26 36.30 8.56 -4.18
CA ARG A 26 36.84 9.04 -2.91
C ARG A 26 36.93 10.57 -2.95
N PHE A 27 36.59 11.27 -1.86
CA PHE A 27 37.28 12.48 -1.36
C PHE A 27 36.87 12.66 0.13
N SER A 28 37.78 12.47 1.08
CA SER A 28 38.73 13.43 1.67
C SER A 28 38.12 14.32 2.76
N THR A 29 38.61 14.12 3.98
CA THR A 29 38.25 14.84 5.22
C THR A 29 38.96 16.19 5.29
N SER A 30 38.26 17.22 5.77
CA SER A 30 38.89 18.37 6.43
C SER A 30 38.01 18.89 7.56
N ARG A 31 38.62 18.98 8.74
CA ARG A 31 38.15 19.67 9.95
C ARG A 31 38.25 21.19 9.72
N LEU A 32 37.49 21.99 10.48
CA LEU A 32 37.98 23.07 11.36
C LEU A 32 36.80 23.78 12.06
N LEU A 33 37.00 23.98 13.38
CA LEU A 33 36.61 25.10 14.27
C LEU A 33 35.24 25.79 14.05
N GLY A 34 34.34 25.93 15.03
CA GLY A 34 34.56 26.22 16.45
C GLY A 34 34.31 27.71 16.71
N SER A 35 33.08 28.12 17.05
CA SER A 35 32.79 29.23 17.98
C SER A 35 31.30 29.29 18.36
N PRO A 36 30.98 29.79 19.58
CA PRO A 36 29.69 29.62 20.22
C PRO A 36 28.70 30.71 19.80
N VAL A 37 27.44 30.34 19.57
CA VAL A 37 26.36 31.32 19.44
C VAL A 37 25.57 31.37 20.74
N VAL A 38 25.51 32.59 21.25
CA VAL A 38 24.85 33.08 22.46
C VAL A 38 23.40 32.59 22.56
N MET A 39 23.06 31.96 23.70
CA MET A 39 21.67 31.67 24.07
C MET A 39 20.97 32.98 24.47
N VAL A 40 20.09 33.47 23.61
CA VAL A 40 19.11 34.49 23.98
C VAL A 40 17.88 33.77 24.53
N ALA A 41 17.66 33.89 25.84
CA ALA A 41 16.46 33.43 26.50
C ALA A 41 15.27 34.28 26.05
N MET A 42 14.35 33.69 25.28
CA MET A 42 13.05 34.31 24.99
C MET A 42 12.03 33.90 26.07
N PRO A 43 11.16 34.83 26.51
CA PRO A 43 10.18 34.56 27.54
C PRO A 43 9.17 33.50 27.07
N LYS A 44 8.99 32.47 27.91
CA LYS A 44 7.90 31.50 27.80
C LYS A 44 6.56 32.21 27.99
N THR A 45 5.88 32.54 26.89
CA THR A 45 4.45 32.82 26.92
C THR A 45 3.70 31.50 27.06
N THR A 46 3.25 31.23 28.28
CA THR A 46 2.36 30.12 28.63
C THR A 46 0.98 30.41 28.06
N ILE A 47 0.62 29.70 27.00
CA ILE A 47 -0.72 29.74 26.43
C ILE A 47 -1.55 28.65 27.13
N PHE A 48 -2.40 29.07 28.06
CA PHE A 48 -3.48 28.25 28.60
C PHE A 48 -4.64 28.26 27.61
N PHE A 49 -4.75 27.22 26.77
CA PHE A 49 -6.00 26.97 26.03
C PHE A 49 -6.80 25.88 26.72
N SER A 50 -7.95 26.34 27.21
CA SER A 50 -9.07 25.67 27.83
C SER A 50 -9.32 24.24 27.35
N THR A 51 -9.51 23.36 28.32
CA THR A 51 -10.14 22.04 28.19
C THR A 51 -11.50 22.15 27.50
N ILE A 52 -11.57 21.76 26.23
CA ILE A 52 -12.84 21.39 25.59
C ILE A 52 -12.86 19.87 25.54
N ILE A 53 -13.65 19.32 26.45
CA ILE A 53 -14.07 17.93 26.50
C ILE A 53 -14.81 17.65 25.19
N PHE A 54 -14.13 17.05 24.20
CA PHE A 54 -14.82 16.41 23.09
C PHE A 54 -15.52 15.19 23.68
N MET A 55 -16.83 15.33 23.87
CA MET A 55 -17.75 14.26 24.20
C MET A 55 -17.44 13.04 23.34
N LEU A 56 -17.03 11.97 24.00
CA LEU A 56 -17.03 10.60 23.51
C LEU A 56 -18.42 10.27 22.96
N LEU A 57 -18.55 10.29 21.64
CA LEU A 57 -19.61 9.58 20.92
C LEU A 57 -18.94 8.54 20.01
N PHE A 58 -18.27 7.58 20.65
CA PHE A 58 -18.19 6.24 20.10
C PHE A 58 -19.11 5.38 20.95
N ALA A 59 -20.19 4.92 20.31
CA ALA A 59 -21.18 4.05 20.88
C ALA A 59 -20.53 2.90 21.65
N GLN A 60 -20.98 2.67 22.88
CA GLN A 60 -20.76 1.43 23.59
C GLN A 60 -21.42 0.31 22.77
N ALA A 61 -20.62 -0.36 21.92
CA ALA A 61 -20.93 -1.72 21.52
C ALA A 61 -20.64 -2.59 22.74
N SER A 62 -21.73 -2.99 23.41
CA SER A 62 -21.75 -4.02 24.45
C SER A 62 -20.94 -5.25 24.00
N GLY A 63 -19.88 -5.57 24.75
CA GLY A 63 -19.20 -6.87 24.78
C GLY A 63 -18.91 -7.50 23.42
N SER A 64 -17.92 -6.98 22.68
CA SER A 64 -17.34 -7.75 21.58
C SER A 64 -16.34 -8.73 22.17
N ASP A 65 -16.73 -10.00 22.20
CA ASP A 65 -15.77 -11.11 22.16
C ASP A 65 -14.71 -10.74 21.13
N SER A 66 -13.47 -10.53 21.56
CA SER A 66 -12.34 -10.13 20.72
C SER A 66 -11.81 -11.33 19.92
N GLY A 67 -12.71 -12.26 19.59
CA GLY A 67 -12.44 -13.46 18.82
C GLY A 67 -12.31 -13.10 17.34
N LYS A 68 -11.30 -13.67 16.68
CA LYS A 68 -11.22 -13.62 15.22
C LYS A 68 -12.58 -14.05 14.63
N PRO A 69 -13.10 -13.37 13.60
CA PRO A 69 -14.32 -13.75 12.93
C PRO A 69 -14.28 -15.22 12.51
N LYS A 70 -15.43 -15.89 12.65
CA LYS A 70 -15.58 -17.31 12.33
C LYS A 70 -15.28 -17.53 10.86
N VAL A 71 -14.39 -18.48 10.57
CA VAL A 71 -14.09 -18.90 9.19
C VAL A 71 -15.36 -19.48 8.55
N THR A 72 -15.74 -18.95 7.39
CA THR A 72 -16.90 -19.43 6.61
C THR A 72 -16.45 -20.41 5.53
N LYS A 73 -17.38 -21.21 5.02
CA LYS A 73 -17.13 -22.11 3.87
C LYS A 73 -16.65 -21.33 2.64
N LEU A 74 -17.26 -20.16 2.40
CA LEU A 74 -16.88 -19.26 1.31
C LEU A 74 -15.42 -18.83 1.41
N MET A 75 -14.96 -18.41 2.60
CA MET A 75 -13.56 -18.04 2.83
C MET A 75 -12.61 -19.21 2.55
N VAL A 76 -12.93 -20.41 3.04
CA VAL A 76 -12.11 -21.61 2.82
C VAL A 76 -11.98 -21.94 1.34
N GLU A 77 -13.09 -21.93 0.61
CA GLU A 77 -13.11 -22.25 -0.82
C GLU A 77 -12.37 -21.18 -1.65
N ALA A 78 -12.61 -19.90 -1.37
CA ALA A 78 -11.92 -18.80 -2.03
C ALA A 78 -10.40 -18.85 -1.78
N CYS A 79 -9.97 -19.02 -0.53
CA CYS A 79 -8.55 -19.10 -0.17
C CYS A 79 -7.86 -20.33 -0.76
N LYS A 80 -8.54 -21.48 -0.78
CA LYS A 80 -8.01 -22.69 -1.43
C LYS A 80 -7.78 -22.44 -2.92
N LYS A 81 -8.76 -21.87 -3.62
CA LYS A 81 -8.63 -21.55 -5.05
C LYS A 81 -7.55 -20.49 -5.31
N ALA A 82 -7.50 -19.44 -4.50
CA ALA A 82 -6.49 -18.38 -4.63
C ALA A 82 -5.07 -18.94 -4.46
N SER A 83 -4.86 -19.85 -3.50
CA SER A 83 -3.54 -20.50 -3.30
C SER A 83 -3.10 -21.40 -4.45
N ILE A 84 -4.04 -21.89 -5.28
CA ILE A 84 -3.74 -22.75 -6.44
C ILE A 84 -3.55 -21.91 -7.71
N ASN A 85 -4.38 -20.88 -7.89
CA ASN A 85 -4.45 -20.07 -9.10
C ASN A 85 -3.67 -18.74 -8.99
N ASN A 86 -2.68 -18.68 -8.11
CA ASN A 86 -1.83 -17.50 -7.97
C ASN A 86 -1.04 -17.26 -9.27
N PRO A 87 -1.15 -16.08 -9.92
CA PRO A 87 -0.39 -15.79 -11.15
C PRO A 87 1.10 -15.56 -10.90
N TYR A 88 1.52 -15.40 -9.63
CA TYR A 88 2.91 -15.20 -9.25
C TYR A 88 3.58 -16.52 -8.86
N ASN A 89 4.90 -16.62 -9.06
CA ASN A 89 5.70 -17.75 -8.58
C ASN A 89 5.95 -17.74 -7.05
N GLU A 90 5.22 -16.90 -6.31
CA GLU A 90 5.30 -16.79 -4.86
C GLU A 90 4.29 -17.71 -4.16
N SER A 91 4.64 -18.23 -2.99
CA SER A 91 3.82 -19.19 -2.26
C SER A 91 2.72 -18.50 -1.44
N LEU A 92 1.62 -18.14 -2.09
CA LEU A 92 0.40 -17.72 -1.39
C LEU A 92 -0.23 -18.91 -0.66
N THR A 93 -0.12 -18.94 0.67
CA THR A 93 -0.70 -20.04 1.47
C THR A 93 -2.17 -19.81 1.77
N GLN A 94 -2.93 -20.90 1.89
CA GLN A 94 -4.32 -20.83 2.35
C GLN A 94 -4.42 -20.21 3.76
N GLU A 95 -3.44 -20.46 4.63
CA GLU A 95 -3.39 -19.89 5.98
C GLU A 95 -3.22 -18.37 5.96
N PHE A 96 -2.34 -17.84 5.11
CA PHE A 96 -2.17 -16.40 4.95
C PHE A 96 -3.46 -15.74 4.46
N CYS A 97 -4.12 -16.34 3.47
CA CYS A 97 -5.41 -15.85 2.97
C CYS A 97 -6.49 -15.85 4.07
N LEU A 98 -6.65 -16.97 4.79
CA LEU A 98 -7.66 -17.08 5.84
C LEU A 98 -7.40 -16.10 6.98
N SER A 99 -6.14 -16.00 7.45
CA SER A 99 -5.78 -15.07 8.52
C SER A 99 -5.96 -13.60 8.12
N THR A 100 -5.68 -13.27 6.85
CA THR A 100 -5.95 -11.95 6.28
C THR A 100 -7.43 -11.63 6.32
N LEU A 101 -8.28 -12.49 5.75
CA LEU A 101 -9.73 -12.28 5.77
C LEU A 101 -10.26 -12.22 7.21
N GLN A 102 -9.71 -13.03 8.11
CA GLN A 102 -10.07 -12.98 9.52
C GLN A 102 -9.60 -11.72 10.26
N SER A 103 -8.77 -10.87 9.65
CA SER A 103 -8.42 -9.59 10.27
C SER A 103 -9.57 -8.56 10.19
N ASP A 104 -10.59 -8.83 9.37
CA ASP A 104 -11.77 -7.95 9.21
C ASP A 104 -13.08 -8.73 9.39
N ASN A 105 -13.92 -8.26 10.32
CA ASN A 105 -15.20 -8.88 10.65
C ASN A 105 -16.20 -8.87 9.47
N ARG A 106 -16.02 -8.01 8.47
CA ARG A 106 -16.84 -7.99 7.26
C ARG A 106 -16.70 -9.28 6.45
N SER A 107 -15.55 -9.96 6.51
CA SER A 107 -15.33 -11.24 5.81
C SER A 107 -16.31 -12.34 6.24
N ALA A 108 -16.71 -12.37 7.52
CA ALA A 108 -17.69 -13.33 8.02
C ALA A 108 -19.12 -13.05 7.53
N LYS A 109 -19.39 -11.83 7.05
CA LYS A 109 -20.69 -11.39 6.53
C LYS A 109 -20.74 -11.35 5.00
N ALA A 110 -19.62 -11.64 4.34
CA ALA A 110 -19.54 -11.69 2.88
C ALA A 110 -20.50 -12.74 2.33
N LYS A 111 -21.34 -12.33 1.37
CA LYS A 111 -22.35 -13.18 0.74
C LYS A 111 -21.79 -13.97 -0.42
N ASP A 112 -20.79 -13.41 -1.09
CA ASP A 112 -20.16 -13.96 -2.29
C ASP A 112 -18.69 -13.52 -2.38
N LEU A 113 -18.03 -13.92 -3.47
CA LEU A 113 -16.63 -13.61 -3.72
C LEU A 113 -16.39 -12.10 -3.92
N HIS A 114 -17.37 -11.36 -4.46
CA HIS A 114 -17.26 -9.91 -4.67
C HIS A 114 -17.11 -9.18 -3.33
N ASP A 115 -17.96 -9.52 -2.35
CA ASP A 115 -17.85 -8.99 -0.99
C ASP A 115 -16.47 -9.28 -0.38
N LEU A 116 -15.93 -10.49 -0.56
CA LEU A 116 -14.59 -10.85 -0.06
C LEU A 116 -13.48 -10.05 -0.73
N VAL A 117 -13.55 -9.85 -2.05
CA VAL A 117 -12.58 -9.03 -2.79
C VAL A 117 -12.58 -7.60 -2.25
N LEU A 118 -13.76 -6.97 -2.10
CA LEU A 118 -13.85 -5.61 -1.57
C LEU A 118 -13.24 -5.49 -0.17
N VAL A 119 -13.50 -6.46 0.71
CA VAL A 119 -12.89 -6.50 2.04
C VAL A 119 -11.37 -6.61 1.95
N THR A 120 -10.85 -7.47 1.07
CA THR A 120 -9.39 -7.69 0.94
C THR A 120 -8.68 -6.47 0.36
N VAL A 121 -9.32 -5.74 -0.57
CA VAL A 121 -8.79 -4.48 -1.12
C VAL A 121 -8.75 -3.40 -0.04
N ASP A 122 -9.79 -3.30 0.79
CA ASP A 122 -9.80 -2.39 1.93
C ASP A 122 -8.72 -2.73 2.97
N ILE A 123 -8.48 -4.02 3.25
CA ILE A 123 -7.38 -4.47 4.11
C ILE A 123 -6.05 -4.01 3.53
N LEU A 124 -5.78 -4.29 2.25
CA LEU A 124 -4.54 -3.87 1.58
C LEU A 124 -4.35 -2.36 1.67
N LYS A 125 -5.37 -1.58 1.29
CA LYS A 125 -5.33 -0.11 1.36
C LYS A 125 -5.01 0.39 2.77
N SER A 126 -5.67 -0.16 3.79
CA SER A 126 -5.44 0.21 5.19
C SER A 126 -4.00 -0.11 5.64
N ARG A 127 -3.47 -1.27 5.22
CA ARG A 127 -2.10 -1.69 5.54
C ARG A 127 -1.06 -0.82 4.85
N VAL A 128 -1.23 -0.49 3.58
CA VAL A 128 -0.33 0.45 2.86
C VAL A 128 -0.38 1.84 3.51
N ALA A 129 -1.57 2.33 3.87
CA ALA A 129 -1.71 3.62 4.54
C ALA A 129 -1.00 3.64 5.91
N ALA A 130 -1.11 2.56 6.68
CA ALA A 130 -0.40 2.42 7.96
C ALA A 130 1.14 2.39 7.75
N ALA A 131 1.63 1.66 6.76
CA ALA A 131 3.04 1.61 6.41
C ALA A 131 3.56 2.98 5.94
N SER A 132 2.78 3.72 5.14
CA SER A 132 3.07 5.11 4.75
C SER A 132 3.19 6.02 5.98
N GLY A 133 2.28 5.89 6.94
CA GLY A 133 2.35 6.63 8.21
C GLY A 133 3.63 6.37 8.99
N LYS A 134 4.11 5.11 9.03
CA LYS A 134 5.38 4.75 9.70
C LYS A 134 6.59 5.29 8.96
N ILE A 135 6.59 5.22 7.63
CA ILE A 135 7.66 5.82 6.79
C ILE A 135 7.74 7.31 7.04
N LYS A 136 6.61 8.02 7.04
CA LYS A 136 6.53 9.45 7.35
C LYS A 136 7.13 9.80 8.71
N GLN A 137 6.80 9.02 9.75
CA GLN A 137 7.38 9.22 11.08
C GLN A 137 8.90 9.06 11.04
N LYS A 138 9.42 7.99 10.41
CA LYS A 138 10.86 7.78 10.29
C LYS A 138 11.54 8.85 9.43
N LEU A 139 10.85 9.37 8.41
CA LEU A 139 11.38 10.42 7.54
C LEU A 139 11.55 11.74 8.28
N GLN A 140 10.68 12.06 9.24
CA GLN A 140 10.80 13.24 10.08
C GLN A 140 12.10 13.23 10.92
N ASP A 141 12.53 12.04 11.35
CA ASP A 141 13.75 11.85 12.12
C ASP A 141 15.01 11.66 11.23
N ALA A 142 14.82 11.47 9.93
CA ALA A 142 15.92 11.20 9.00
C ALA A 142 16.79 12.43 8.77
N LYS A 143 18.10 12.26 8.90
CA LYS A 143 19.05 13.33 8.62
C LYS A 143 19.07 13.67 7.13
N LYS A 144 19.03 14.97 6.83
CA LYS A 144 19.11 15.47 5.45
C LYS A 144 20.33 14.97 4.70
N GLY A 145 20.13 14.58 3.44
CA GLY A 145 21.20 14.12 2.54
C GLY A 145 21.73 12.71 2.84
N THR A 146 21.03 11.93 3.64
CA THR A 146 21.38 10.53 3.91
C THR A 146 20.62 9.57 2.99
N VAL A 147 21.16 8.37 2.80
CA VAL A 147 20.48 7.26 2.11
C VAL A 147 19.10 6.99 2.72
N ALA A 148 19.01 6.96 4.05
CA ALA A 148 17.74 6.78 4.76
C ALA A 148 16.68 7.82 4.36
N MET A 149 17.05 9.11 4.28
CA MET A 149 16.11 10.15 3.83
C MET A 149 15.65 9.89 2.40
N HIS A 150 16.56 9.51 1.50
CA HIS A 150 16.24 9.24 0.10
C HIS A 150 15.26 8.06 -0.04
N VAL A 151 15.59 6.92 0.54
CA VAL A 151 14.77 5.69 0.53
C VAL A 151 13.40 5.95 1.14
N LEU A 152 13.32 6.59 2.31
CA LEU A 152 12.05 6.89 2.97
C LEU A 152 11.20 7.88 2.17
N SER A 153 11.80 8.90 1.56
CA SER A 153 11.07 9.86 0.71
C SER A 153 10.50 9.18 -0.54
N TYR A 154 11.26 8.25 -1.13
CA TYR A 154 10.80 7.47 -2.27
C TYR A 154 9.60 6.59 -1.89
N CYS A 155 9.77 5.76 -0.85
CA CYS A 155 8.70 4.88 -0.38
C CYS A 155 7.44 5.62 0.10
N GLU A 156 7.58 6.82 0.68
CA GLU A 156 6.44 7.66 1.06
C GLU A 156 5.55 7.97 -0.14
N VAL A 157 6.16 8.49 -1.22
CA VAL A 157 5.44 8.87 -2.45
C VAL A 157 4.77 7.65 -3.07
N GLU A 158 5.51 6.54 -3.22
CA GLU A 158 4.97 5.32 -3.82
C GLU A 158 3.78 4.77 -3.03
N TYR A 159 3.85 4.73 -1.70
CA TYR A 159 2.74 4.23 -0.88
C TYR A 159 1.53 5.15 -0.88
N GLU A 160 1.71 6.47 -0.87
CA GLU A 160 0.59 7.41 -1.02
C GLU A 160 -0.13 7.22 -2.36
N ASP A 161 0.65 7.07 -3.42
CA ASP A 161 0.13 6.80 -4.76
C ASP A 161 -0.59 5.45 -4.84
N VAL A 162 -0.07 4.40 -4.23
CA VAL A 162 -0.75 3.11 -4.11
C VAL A 162 -2.09 3.25 -3.38
N VAL A 163 -2.14 3.97 -2.25
CA VAL A 163 -3.41 4.21 -1.54
C VAL A 163 -4.42 4.95 -2.43
N ARG A 164 -3.97 5.95 -3.19
CA ARG A 164 -4.81 6.68 -4.14
C ARG A 164 -5.34 5.76 -5.25
N ARG A 165 -4.47 4.94 -5.85
CA ARG A 165 -4.84 3.97 -6.88
C ARG A 165 -5.83 2.94 -6.35
N LEU A 166 -5.61 2.39 -5.15
CA LEU A 166 -6.51 1.44 -4.52
C LEU A 166 -7.90 2.02 -4.23
N ASN A 167 -8.03 3.34 -3.97
CA ASN A 167 -9.35 3.98 -3.87
C ASN A 167 -10.11 3.96 -5.21
N VAL A 168 -9.41 4.18 -6.32
CA VAL A 168 -9.99 4.07 -7.67
C VAL A 168 -10.38 2.62 -7.94
N CYS A 169 -9.48 1.67 -7.67
CA CYS A 169 -9.74 0.24 -7.88
C CYS A 169 -10.91 -0.26 -7.05
N HIS A 170 -10.99 0.12 -5.78
CA HIS A 170 -12.12 -0.23 -4.93
C HIS A 170 -13.45 0.24 -5.53
N SER A 171 -13.50 1.46 -6.06
CA SER A 171 -14.70 2.01 -6.69
C SER A 171 -15.06 1.24 -7.97
N LEU A 172 -14.06 0.95 -8.83
CA LEU A 172 -14.26 0.15 -10.04
C LEU A 172 -14.77 -1.27 -9.73
N ILE A 173 -14.14 -1.95 -8.78
CA ILE A 173 -14.54 -3.30 -8.36
C ILE A 173 -15.95 -3.28 -7.79
N LYS A 174 -16.27 -2.30 -6.94
CA LYS A 174 -17.59 -2.20 -6.31
C LYS A 174 -18.72 -2.06 -7.33
N ASP A 175 -18.49 -1.27 -8.37
CA ASP A 175 -19.49 -0.98 -9.40
C ASP A 175 -19.50 -2.02 -10.53
N TYR A 176 -18.54 -2.96 -10.54
CA TYR A 176 -18.43 -4.00 -11.55
C TYR A 176 -19.54 -5.05 -11.40
N GLN A 177 -20.29 -5.27 -12.48
CA GLN A 177 -21.43 -6.20 -12.57
C GLN A 177 -21.16 -7.38 -13.53
N GLY A 178 -19.89 -7.68 -13.83
CA GLY A 178 -19.51 -8.64 -14.86
C GLY A 178 -19.33 -7.98 -16.23
N ASP A 179 -18.23 -8.27 -16.93
CA ASP A 179 -18.05 -7.82 -18.32
C ASP A 179 -18.83 -8.70 -19.30
N LYS A 180 -20.11 -8.39 -19.46
CA LYS A 180 -20.99 -9.05 -20.46
C LYS A 180 -20.65 -8.67 -21.90
N SER A 181 -19.80 -7.67 -22.11
CA SER A 181 -19.57 -7.03 -23.41
C SER A 181 -18.19 -7.33 -24.01
N GLY A 182 -17.23 -7.80 -23.20
CA GLY A 182 -15.84 -7.95 -23.59
C GLY A 182 -15.13 -6.62 -23.89
N GLN A 183 -15.75 -5.48 -23.55
CA GLN A 183 -15.30 -4.13 -23.92
C GLN A 183 -14.69 -3.36 -22.74
N GLN A 184 -14.51 -4.00 -21.58
CA GLN A 184 -13.85 -3.30 -20.48
C GLN A 184 -12.38 -3.03 -20.82
N PHE A 185 -12.02 -1.76 -20.69
CA PHE A 185 -10.70 -1.25 -21.03
C PHE A 185 -9.61 -1.69 -20.03
N LEU A 186 -10.01 -2.18 -18.86
CA LEU A 186 -9.13 -2.62 -17.78
C LEU A 186 -9.66 -3.93 -17.20
N HIS A 187 -8.85 -4.99 -17.18
CA HIS A 187 -9.17 -6.18 -16.39
C HIS A 187 -9.11 -5.82 -14.91
N LEU A 188 -10.12 -6.22 -14.13
CA LEU A 188 -10.17 -5.87 -12.72
C LEU A 188 -8.90 -6.27 -11.93
N PRO A 189 -8.30 -7.45 -12.19
CA PRO A 189 -6.99 -7.81 -11.62
C PRO A 189 -5.90 -6.76 -11.87
N ASP A 190 -5.83 -6.18 -13.07
CA ASP A 190 -4.79 -5.21 -13.45
C ASP A 190 -4.82 -3.96 -12.57
N CYS A 191 -6.00 -3.56 -12.09
CA CYS A 191 -6.12 -2.40 -11.21
C CYS A 191 -5.36 -2.61 -9.90
N VAL A 192 -5.41 -3.82 -9.33
CA VAL A 192 -4.66 -4.12 -8.10
C VAL A 192 -3.21 -4.46 -8.43
N ASP A 193 -2.96 -5.20 -9.51
CA ASP A 193 -1.63 -5.65 -9.93
C ASP A 193 -0.64 -4.51 -10.15
N MET A 194 -1.08 -3.38 -10.73
CA MET A 194 -0.22 -2.22 -10.95
C MET A 194 0.40 -1.63 -9.66
N ASN A 195 -0.08 -2.02 -8.48
CA ASN A 195 0.46 -1.61 -7.19
C ASN A 195 1.60 -2.52 -6.69
N TYR A 196 1.82 -3.68 -7.32
CA TYR A 196 2.92 -4.59 -6.99
C TYR A 196 4.28 -3.93 -7.21
N GLY A 197 4.49 -3.31 -8.37
CA GLY A 197 5.74 -2.67 -8.74
C GLY A 197 6.21 -1.62 -7.73
N PRO A 198 5.40 -0.59 -7.41
CA PRO A 198 5.72 0.40 -6.38
C PRO A 198 6.13 -0.19 -5.02
N ILE A 199 5.41 -1.21 -4.55
CA ILE A 199 5.68 -1.86 -3.26
C ILE A 199 7.01 -2.65 -3.34
N VAL A 200 7.26 -3.34 -4.44
CA VAL A 200 8.53 -4.07 -4.65
C VAL A 200 9.70 -3.11 -4.83
N MET A 201 9.52 -1.96 -5.47
CA MET A 201 10.59 -0.97 -5.58
C MET A 201 10.98 -0.41 -4.20
N CYS A 202 10.00 -0.10 -3.33
CA CYS A 202 10.32 0.27 -1.96
C CYS A 202 11.08 -0.86 -1.23
N TRP A 203 10.66 -2.12 -1.41
CA TRP A 203 11.35 -3.28 -0.85
C TRP A 203 12.83 -3.35 -1.24
N TYR A 204 13.16 -3.10 -2.51
CA TYR A 204 14.54 -3.17 -3.00
C TYR A 204 15.44 -2.10 -2.41
N GLU A 205 14.89 -0.93 -2.10
CA GLU A 205 15.64 0.22 -1.56
C GLU A 205 15.82 0.15 -0.03
N LEU A 206 14.91 -0.52 0.68
CA LEU A 206 14.94 -0.62 2.15
C LEU A 206 16.22 -1.25 2.74
N PRO A 207 16.83 -2.30 2.15
CA PRO A 207 18.08 -2.89 2.64
C PRO A 207 19.26 -1.92 2.72
N ASP A 208 19.27 -0.84 1.93
CA ASP A 208 20.33 0.17 1.97
C ASP A 208 20.21 1.12 3.18
N MET A 209 19.11 1.04 3.92
CA MET A 209 18.87 1.81 5.14
C MET A 209 19.16 0.97 6.40
N PRO A 210 20.09 1.41 7.27
CA PRO A 210 20.29 0.76 8.58
C PRO A 210 19.03 0.81 9.44
N GLY A 211 18.65 -0.32 10.05
CA GLY A 211 17.49 -0.39 10.94
C GLY A 211 16.14 -0.50 10.23
N ALA A 212 16.13 -0.92 8.95
CA ALA A 212 14.93 -1.07 8.13
C ALA A 212 14.25 -2.44 8.25
N GLU A 213 14.70 -3.35 9.11
CA GLU A 213 14.26 -4.75 9.16
C GLU A 213 12.74 -4.88 9.37
N ALA A 214 12.18 -4.02 10.23
CA ALA A 214 10.74 -4.00 10.47
C ALA A 214 9.93 -3.50 9.25
N LEU A 215 10.49 -2.54 8.48
CA LEU A 215 9.86 -2.04 7.26
C LEU A 215 9.94 -3.06 6.13
N ILE A 216 11.07 -3.77 6.01
CA ILE A 216 11.25 -4.85 5.02
C ILE A 216 10.18 -5.92 5.24
N LYS A 217 10.04 -6.42 6.48
CA LYS A 217 9.03 -7.42 6.81
C LYS A 217 7.60 -6.93 6.57
N GLU A 218 7.31 -5.67 6.90
CA GLU A 218 6.00 -5.08 6.62
C GLU A 218 5.74 -4.99 5.11
N ASN A 219 6.75 -4.63 4.31
CA ASN A 219 6.66 -4.59 2.86
C ASN A 219 6.47 -6.00 2.26
N ASP A 220 7.13 -7.04 2.79
CA ASP A 220 6.87 -8.43 2.40
C ASP A 220 5.39 -8.80 2.58
N GLU A 221 4.79 -8.41 3.71
CA GLU A 221 3.35 -8.63 3.94
C GLU A 221 2.47 -7.85 2.95
N LEU A 222 2.87 -6.63 2.56
CA LEU A 222 2.15 -5.86 1.54
C LEU A 222 2.22 -6.53 0.16
N ILE A 223 3.39 -7.06 -0.23
CA ILE A 223 3.56 -7.83 -1.47
C ILE A 223 2.59 -9.02 -1.47
N MET A 224 2.59 -9.81 -0.40
CA MET A 224 1.68 -10.95 -0.27
C MET A 224 0.19 -10.55 -0.30
N LEU A 225 -0.16 -9.37 0.21
CA LEU A 225 -1.53 -8.86 0.13
C LEU A 225 -1.94 -8.45 -1.29
N VAL A 226 -1.04 -7.84 -2.07
CA VAL A 226 -1.31 -7.53 -3.49
C VAL A 226 -1.56 -8.82 -4.26
N ILE A 227 -0.70 -9.82 -4.07
CA ILE A 227 -0.80 -11.15 -4.68
C ILE A 227 -2.13 -11.81 -4.33
N LEU A 228 -2.51 -11.80 -3.06
CA LEU A 228 -3.80 -12.34 -2.60
C LEU A 228 -4.99 -11.65 -3.27
N ASN A 229 -4.98 -10.32 -3.33
CA ASN A 229 -6.06 -9.57 -3.96
C ASN A 229 -6.18 -9.89 -5.46
N ASN A 230 -5.05 -9.97 -6.17
CA ASN A 230 -5.02 -10.35 -7.58
C ASN A 230 -5.58 -11.78 -7.78
N ALA A 231 -5.12 -12.75 -6.99
CA ALA A 231 -5.62 -14.12 -7.05
C ALA A 231 -7.13 -14.23 -6.78
N LEU A 232 -7.68 -13.46 -5.82
CA LEU A 232 -9.13 -13.43 -5.56
C LEU A 232 -9.90 -12.74 -6.70
N LEU A 233 -9.35 -11.68 -7.29
CA LEU A 233 -9.95 -10.97 -8.41
C LEU A 233 -10.02 -11.83 -9.67
N ILE A 234 -8.98 -12.61 -9.98
CA ILE A 234 -8.99 -13.54 -11.12
C ILE A 234 -10.13 -14.55 -11.00
N LEU A 235 -10.44 -15.01 -9.78
CA LEU A 235 -11.54 -15.93 -9.53
C LEU A 235 -12.92 -15.28 -9.69
N TYR A 236 -12.99 -13.95 -9.55
CA TYR A 236 -14.22 -13.17 -9.70
C TYR A 236 -14.45 -12.69 -11.14
N ASP A 237 -13.38 -12.29 -11.82
CA ASP A 237 -13.38 -11.78 -13.21
C ASP A 237 -13.37 -12.92 -14.25
N VAL A 238 -14.06 -14.03 -13.95
CA VAL A 238 -14.21 -15.14 -14.90
C VAL A 238 -15.31 -14.75 -15.89
N ARG A 239 -14.92 -14.61 -17.16
CA ARG A 239 -15.85 -14.45 -18.29
C ARG A 239 -16.57 -15.79 -18.51
N ASP A 240 -17.89 -15.78 -18.45
CA ASP A 240 -18.72 -16.91 -18.95
C ASP A 240 -18.60 -17.04 -20.48
#